data_AF-A0A225DL23-F1
#
_entry.id   AF-A0A225DL23-F1
#
_cell.length_a   1.000
_cell.length_b   1.000
_cell.length_c   1.000
_cell.angle_alpha   90.00
_cell.angle_beta   90.00
_cell.angle_gamma   90.00
#
_symmetry.space_group_name_H-M   'P 1'
#
loop_
_entity.id
_entity.type
_entity.pdbx_description
1 polymer ?
#
loop_
_entity_poly.entity_id
_entity_poly.type
_entity_poly.pdbx_seq_one_letter_code
_entity_poly.pdbx_strand_id
1 'polypeptide(L)' 'MTPTELRNLGDKHGRGWQTRLARAVPVDVRTVRRYLSGKVAIRPVIAMRIRQVFAEWLKSKKSER' A
#
# COMPACT_ATOMS: atom_id res chain seq x y z
N MET A 1 5.41 9.56 -3.79
CA MET A 1 5.41 8.58 -2.70
C MET A 1 6.65 7.74 -2.84
N THR A 2 7.42 7.58 -1.76
CA THR A 2 8.70 6.87 -1.79
C THR A 2 8.52 5.39 -1.40
N PRO A 3 9.49 4.50 -1.73
CA PRO A 3 9.48 3.11 -1.27
C PRO A 3 9.43 3.00 0.26
N THR A 4 10.14 3.88 0.97
CA THR A 4 10.18 3.93 2.44
C THR A 4 8.82 4.32 3.01
N GLU A 5 8.15 5.32 2.44
CA GLU A 5 6.79 5.70 2.83
C GLU A 5 5.80 4.54 2.63
N LEU A 6 5.91 3.83 1.51
CA LEU A 6 5.08 2.66 1.21
C LEU A 6 5.25 1.57 2.26
N ARG A 7 6.49 1.26 2.63
CA ARG A 7 6.81 0.26 3.66
C ARG A 7 6.24 0.68 5.02
N ASN A 8 6.47 1.92 5.44
CA ASN A 8 5.99 2.45 6.72
C ASN A 8 4.45 2.44 6.82
N LEU A 9 3.74 2.72 5.73
CA LEU A 9 2.27 2.60 5.70
C LEU A 9 1.84 1.15 5.82
N GLY A 10 2.46 0.26 5.05
CA GLY A 10 2.14 -1.15 5.03
C GLY A 10 2.35 -1.88 6.35
N ASP A 11 3.48 -1.62 7.01
CA ASP A 11 3.89 -2.35 8.22
C ASP A 11 2.90 -2.15 9.39
N LYS A 12 2.14 -1.05 9.41
CA LYS A 12 1.04 -0.80 10.37
C LYS A 12 -0.11 -1.81 10.26
N HIS A 13 -0.24 -2.48 9.11
CA HIS A 13 -1.29 -3.45 8.83
C HIS A 13 -0.84 -4.92 8.99
N GLY A 14 0.42 -5.16 9.39
CA GLY A 14 0.93 -6.50 9.67
C GLY A 14 1.20 -7.34 8.41
N ARG A 15 1.40 -8.65 8.58
CA ARG A 15 1.80 -9.53 7.47
C ARG A 15 0.70 -9.60 6.40
N GLY A 16 1.11 -9.74 5.13
CA GLY A 16 0.18 -9.92 4.00
C GLY A 16 -0.44 -8.65 3.42
N TRP A 17 -0.12 -7.46 3.97
CA TRP A 17 -0.63 -6.18 3.47
C TRP A 17 -0.31 -5.96 1.98
N GLN A 18 0.82 -6.48 1.48
CA GLN A 18 1.23 -6.37 0.08
C GLN A 18 0.23 -7.03 -0.87
N THR A 19 -0.22 -8.25 -0.54
CA THR A 19 -1.22 -8.98 -1.33
C THR A 19 -2.59 -8.32 -1.27
N ARG A 20 -2.96 -7.80 -0.09
CA ARG A 20 -4.20 -7.05 0.08
C ARG A 20 -4.17 -5.74 -0.73
N LEU A 21 -3.03 -5.06 -0.78
CA LEU A 21 -2.86 -3.79 -1.50
C LEU A 21 -2.91 -4.01 -3.01
N ALA A 22 -2.23 -5.06 -3.49
CA ALA A 22 -2.25 -5.46 -4.89
C ALA A 22 -3.69 -5.62 -5.42
N ARG A 23 -4.56 -6.28 -4.64
CA ARG A 23 -5.98 -6.45 -4.97
C ARG A 23 -6.77 -5.13 -4.96
N ALA A 24 -6.41 -4.19 -4.08
CA ALA A 24 -7.12 -2.92 -3.92
C ALA A 24 -6.71 -1.83 -4.93
N VAL A 25 -5.47 -1.86 -5.42
CA VAL A 25 -4.89 -0.86 -6.35
C VAL A 25 -4.74 -1.44 -7.77
N PRO A 26 -5.63 -2.35 -8.17
CA PRO A 26 -5.47 -3.36 -9.25
C PRO A 26 -4.06 -3.49 -9.86
N VAL A 27 -3.07 -3.84 -9.05
CA VAL A 27 -1.68 -4.10 -9.50
C VAL A 27 -1.23 -5.48 -9.07
N ASP A 28 -0.32 -6.09 -9.81
CA ASP A 28 0.33 -7.34 -9.37
C ASP A 28 1.11 -7.12 -8.06
N VAL A 29 1.10 -8.12 -7.18
CA VAL A 29 1.98 -8.21 -5.99
C VAL A 29 3.44 -8.02 -6.37
N ARG A 30 3.89 -8.51 -7.53
CA ARG A 30 5.24 -8.28 -8.05
C ARG A 30 5.52 -6.80 -8.27
N THR A 31 4.53 -6.04 -8.75
CA THR A 31 4.62 -4.59 -8.93
C THR A 31 4.72 -3.89 -7.58
N VAL A 32 3.93 -4.31 -6.58
CA VAL A 32 4.05 -3.80 -5.19
C VAL A 32 5.45 -4.05 -4.63
N ARG A 33 6.03 -5.23 -4.85
CA ARG A 33 7.42 -5.54 -4.45
C ARG A 33 8.44 -4.67 -5.20
N ARG A 34 8.21 -4.39 -6.49
CA ARG A 34 9.08 -3.49 -7.27
C ARG A 34 9.03 -2.06 -6.73
N TYR A 35 7.85 -1.56 -6.36
CA TYR A 35 7.70 -0.27 -5.68
C TYR A 35 8.47 -0.23 -4.36
N LEU A 36 8.35 -1.28 -3.53
CA LEU A 36 9.07 -1.40 -2.26
C LEU A 36 10.59 -1.48 -2.42
N SER A 37 11.07 -2.03 -3.53
CA SER A 37 12.50 -2.10 -3.84
C SER A 37 13.05 -0.83 -4.50
N GLY A 38 12.19 0.13 -4.86
CA GLY A 38 12.59 1.32 -5.63
C GLY A 38 12.89 1.06 -7.11
N LYS A 39 12.85 -0.20 -7.58
CA LYS A 39 13.06 -0.55 -9.00
C LYS A 39 12.05 0.09 -9.96
N VAL A 40 10.87 0.45 -9.47
CA VAL A 40 9.84 1.13 -10.25
C VAL A 40 9.34 2.33 -9.47
N ALA A 41 9.30 3.49 -10.12
CA ALA A 41 8.73 4.70 -9.55
C ALA A 41 7.20 4.56 -9.38
N ILE A 42 6.70 4.98 -8.22
CA ILE A 42 5.26 5.01 -7.95
C ILE A 42 4.68 6.27 -8.59
N ARG A 43 3.90 6.10 -9.65
CA ARG A 43 3.23 7.23 -10.33
C ARG A 43 2.33 8.00 -9.34
N PRO A 44 2.19 9.34 -9.45
CA PRO A 44 1.40 10.14 -8.52
C PRO A 44 -0.06 9.66 -8.34
N VAL A 45 -0.71 9.25 -9.43
CA VAL A 45 -2.09 8.70 -9.41
C VAL A 45 -2.17 7.43 -8.58
N ILE A 46 -1.21 6.51 -8.75
CA ILE A 46 -1.13 5.27 -7.97
C ILE A 46 -0.81 5.57 -6.50
N ALA A 47 0.10 6.49 -6.24
CA ALA A 47 0.42 6.93 -4.89
C ALA A 47 -0.80 7.48 -4.14
N MET A 48 -1.62 8.30 -4.81
CA MET A 48 -2.88 8.80 -4.25
C MET A 48 -3.83 7.66 -3.91
N ARG A 49 -4.00 6.68 -4.82
CA ARG A 49 -4.86 5.52 -4.58
C ARG A 49 -4.37 4.66 -3.42
N ILE A 50 -3.07 4.40 -3.34
CA ILE A 50 -2.46 3.65 -2.22
C ILE A 50 -2.76 4.33 -0.88
N ARG A 51 -2.60 5.67 -0.80
CA ARG A 51 -2.89 6.42 0.43
C ARG A 51 -4.37 6.33 0.84
N GLN A 52 -5.29 6.42 -0.12
CA GLN A 52 -6.72 6.24 0.14
C GLN A 52 -7.03 4.86 0.71
N VAL A 53 -6.51 3.80 0.08
CA VAL A 53 -6.72 2.42 0.53
C VAL A 53 -6.21 2.21 1.96
N PHE A 54 -5.01 2.70 2.29
CA PHE A 54 -4.50 2.61 3.66
C PHE A 54 -5.34 3.40 4.66
N ALA A 55 -5.81 4.59 4.28
CA ALA A 55 -6.70 5.39 5.13
C ALA A 55 -8.04 4.68 5.40
N GLU A 56 -8.63 4.03 4.39
CA GLU A 56 -9.84 3.21 4.54
C GLU A 56 -9.61 2.03 5.49
N TRP A 57 -8.48 1.33 5.36
CA TRP A 57 -8.16 0.21 6.26
C TRP A 57 -7.94 0.66 7.70
N LEU A 58 -7.34 1.84 7.92
CA LEU A 58 -7.18 2.42 9.26
C LEU A 58 -8.53 2.79 9.88
N LYS A 59 -9.46 3.36 9.10
CA LYS A 59 -10.83 3.65 9.56
C LYS A 59 -11.57 2.38 9.94
N SER A 60 -11.51 1.34 9.10
CA SER A 60 -12.11 0.03 9.37
C SER A 60 -11.60 -0.56 10.69
N LYS A 61 -10.27 -0.53 10.93
CA LYS A 61 -9.66 -1.06 12.16
C LYS A 61 -10.05 -0.27 13.42
N LYS A 62 -10.41 1.01 13.27
CA LYS A 62 -10.87 1.87 14.39
C LYS A 62 -12.35 1.66 14.71
N SER A 63 -13.14 1.19 13.75
CA SER A 63 -14.58 0.93 13.92
C SER A 63 -14.88 -0.42 14.59
N GLU A 64 -13.93 -1.34 14.65
CA GLU A 64 -14.04 -2.67 15.28
C GLU A 64 -13.50 -2.71 16.73
N ARG A 65 -13.09 -1.57 17.29
CA ARG A 65 -12.62 -1.41 18.68
C ARG A 65 -13.58 -0.53 19.46
#